data_AF-A0A2M8KPN9-F1
#
_entry.id   AF-A0A2M8KPN9-F1
#
_cell.length_a   1.000
_cell.length_b   1.000
_cell.length_c   1.000
_cell.angle_alpha   90.00
_cell.angle_beta   90.00
_cell.angle_gamma   90.00
#
_symmetry.space_group_name_H-M   'P 1'
#
loop_
_entity.id
_entity.type
_entity.pdbx_description
1 polymer ?
#
loop_
_entity_poly.entity_id
_entity_poly.type
_entity_poly.pdbx_seq_one_letter_code
_entity_poly.pdbx_strand_id
1 'polypeptide(L)'
;MKRIITSFLIITLSIIFVPTLHSMTEPQSVDIEKKTVLYQLPYPGLLPGHPLYILKVIRDNILIFTTRDNQKKAKLYLHLSDKNMSTAIALINEGKEQAAIEQLKTAERRFLLIPPILQELKNQGGEYASAFIVDLSQSNQKHREVIILVIGKVTESDIDVLDELLEQNTKAEELLKNTQ
;
A
#
# COMPACT_ATOMS: atom_id res chain seq x y z
N MET A 1 -17.12 21.44 -67.78
CA MET A 1 -15.90 20.94 -67.12
C MET A 1 -15.69 21.53 -65.72
N LYS A 2 -15.85 22.85 -65.49
CA LYS A 2 -15.64 23.50 -64.17
C LYS A 2 -16.45 22.89 -62.99
N ARG A 3 -17.72 22.48 -63.20
CA ARG A 3 -18.59 21.89 -62.16
C ARG A 3 -18.19 20.46 -61.73
N ILE A 4 -17.51 19.73 -62.61
CA ILE A 4 -17.04 18.36 -62.35
C ILE A 4 -15.73 18.43 -61.54
N ILE A 5 -14.87 19.39 -61.86
CA ILE A 5 -13.61 19.65 -61.15
C ILE A 5 -13.87 20.11 -59.70
N THR A 6 -14.88 20.98 -59.48
CA THR A 6 -15.26 21.41 -58.13
C THR A 6 -15.84 20.28 -57.28
N SER A 7 -16.59 19.33 -57.88
CA SER A 7 -17.12 18.18 -57.15
C SER A 7 -16.00 17.20 -56.76
N PHE A 8 -15.02 17.00 -57.64
CA PHE A 8 -13.87 16.14 -57.35
C PHE A 8 -13.01 16.72 -56.20
N LEU A 9 -12.84 18.05 -56.17
CA LEU A 9 -12.08 18.74 -55.12
C LEU A 9 -12.74 18.62 -53.73
N ILE A 10 -14.07 18.66 -53.66
CA ILE A 10 -14.84 18.54 -52.40
C ILE A 10 -14.78 17.09 -51.88
N ILE A 11 -14.83 16.10 -52.76
CA ILE A 11 -14.73 14.67 -52.39
C ILE A 11 -13.32 14.34 -51.88
N THR A 12 -12.27 14.87 -52.51
CA THR A 12 -10.89 14.68 -52.04
C THR A 12 -10.62 15.34 -50.68
N LEU A 13 -11.24 16.50 -50.41
CA LEU A 13 -11.10 17.18 -49.13
C LEU A 13 -11.80 16.41 -48.00
N SER A 14 -12.92 15.75 -48.30
CA SER A 14 -13.65 14.95 -47.30
C SER A 14 -12.94 13.65 -46.93
N ILE A 15 -12.18 13.03 -47.84
CA ILE A 15 -11.47 11.75 -47.57
C ILE A 15 -10.25 11.97 -46.65
N ILE A 16 -9.61 13.14 -46.70
CA ILE A 16 -8.43 13.46 -45.89
C ILE A 16 -8.84 13.91 -44.47
N PHE A 17 -10.03 14.48 -44.30
CA PHE A 17 -10.48 15.07 -43.02
C PHE A 17 -11.13 14.06 -42.04
N VAL A 18 -11.64 12.92 -42.52
CA VAL A 18 -12.24 11.88 -41.67
C VAL A 18 -11.22 11.12 -40.79
N PRO A 19 -10.04 10.68 -41.30
CA PRO A 19 -9.07 9.97 -40.45
C PRO A 19 -8.46 10.86 -39.37
N THR A 20 -8.42 12.18 -39.55
CA THR A 20 -7.93 13.12 -38.52
C THR A 20 -8.89 13.28 -37.33
N LEU A 21 -10.18 12.99 -37.50
CA LEU A 21 -11.17 13.03 -36.41
C LEU A 21 -11.24 11.72 -35.62
N HIS A 22 -10.93 10.57 -36.23
CA HIS A 22 -10.88 9.28 -35.53
C HIS A 22 -9.69 9.14 -34.57
N SER A 23 -8.64 9.97 -34.73
CA SER A 23 -7.51 10.01 -33.79
C SER A 23 -7.84 10.78 -32.48
N MET A 24 -9.02 11.42 -32.38
CA MET A 24 -9.47 12.14 -31.17
C MET A 24 -10.50 11.36 -30.33
N THR A 25 -10.79 10.10 -30.68
CA THR A 25 -11.76 9.26 -29.95
C THR A 25 -11.17 7.91 -29.54
N GLU A 26 -9.85 7.82 -29.39
CA GLU A 26 -9.35 6.80 -28.48
C GLU A 26 -9.72 7.25 -27.06
N PRO A 27 -10.45 6.42 -26.28
CA PRO A 27 -10.50 6.65 -24.85
C PRO A 27 -9.04 6.69 -24.40
N GLN A 28 -8.62 7.82 -23.83
CA GLN A 28 -7.41 7.84 -23.03
C GLN A 28 -7.63 6.75 -21.99
N SER A 29 -7.04 5.58 -22.21
CA SER A 29 -6.77 4.65 -21.14
C SER A 29 -6.00 5.51 -20.16
N VAL A 30 -6.66 5.86 -19.05
CA VAL A 30 -5.98 6.37 -17.88
C VAL A 30 -5.00 5.26 -17.56
N ASP A 31 -3.79 5.38 -18.09
CA ASP A 31 -2.64 4.70 -17.57
C ASP A 31 -2.52 5.31 -16.17
N ILE A 32 -3.26 4.71 -15.24
CA ILE A 32 -2.85 4.71 -13.86
C ILE A 32 -1.52 3.99 -13.97
N GLU A 33 -0.47 4.77 -14.24
CA GLU A 33 0.89 4.39 -13.99
C GLU A 33 0.86 4.05 -12.51
N LYS A 34 0.58 2.76 -12.25
CA LYS A 34 0.54 2.19 -10.93
C LYS A 34 1.97 2.34 -10.51
N LYS A 35 2.27 3.46 -9.86
CA LYS A 35 3.57 3.78 -9.28
C LYS A 35 3.82 2.66 -8.30
N THR A 36 4.39 1.57 -8.80
CA THR A 36 4.61 0.36 -8.04
C THR A 36 5.62 0.74 -7.00
N VAL A 37 5.20 0.69 -5.75
CA VAL A 37 6.07 1.04 -4.64
C VAL A 37 7.17 -0.01 -4.61
N LEU A 38 8.39 0.42 -4.95
CA LEU A 38 9.60 -0.40 -4.92
C LEU A 38 10.05 -0.60 -3.47
N TYR A 39 9.22 -1.30 -2.68
CA TYR A 39 9.51 -1.70 -1.31
C TYR A 39 9.26 -3.20 -1.17
N GLN A 40 10.30 -3.92 -0.74
CA GLN A 40 10.23 -5.36 -0.57
C GLN A 40 9.79 -5.70 0.86
N LEU A 41 8.60 -6.28 0.98
CA LEU A 41 8.13 -6.77 2.27
C LEU A 41 8.95 -8.00 2.72
N PRO A 42 9.20 -8.15 4.03
CA PRO A 42 9.91 -9.28 4.58
C PRO A 42 9.08 -10.56 4.46
N TYR A 43 9.75 -11.71 4.44
CA TYR A 43 9.07 -13.01 4.34
C TYR A 43 8.15 -13.28 5.56
N PRO A 44 6.91 -13.76 5.36
CA PRO A 44 5.91 -13.91 6.43
C PRO A 44 6.29 -14.97 7.48
N GLY A 45 7.09 -15.96 7.08
CA GLY A 45 7.48 -17.08 7.91
C GLY A 45 6.25 -17.94 8.26
N LEU A 46 6.02 -18.14 9.56
CA LEU A 46 4.92 -18.98 10.04
C LEU A 46 3.56 -18.27 9.96
N LEU A 47 2.60 -18.92 9.28
CA LEU A 47 1.22 -18.43 9.12
C LEU A 47 0.33 -18.82 10.32
N PRO A 48 -0.75 -18.05 10.57
CA PRO A 48 -1.82 -18.45 11.47
C PRO A 48 -2.43 -19.81 11.07
N GLY A 49 -2.65 -20.68 12.05
CA GLY A 49 -3.20 -22.03 11.86
C GLY A 49 -2.22 -23.17 12.19
N HIS A 50 -0.93 -22.90 12.34
CA HIS A 50 0.05 -23.88 12.83
C HIS A 50 0.21 -23.78 14.36
N PRO A 51 0.34 -24.88 15.12
CA PRO A 51 0.50 -24.84 16.58
C PRO A 51 1.69 -24.00 17.06
N LEU A 52 2.80 -24.00 16.31
CA LEU A 52 3.97 -23.16 16.61
C LEU A 52 3.73 -21.64 16.41
N TYR A 53 2.59 -21.23 15.83
CA TYR A 53 2.27 -19.81 15.64
C TYR A 53 2.12 -19.08 16.97
N ILE A 54 1.62 -19.77 17.99
CA ILE A 54 1.50 -19.25 19.35
C ILE A 54 2.88 -18.86 19.89
N LEU A 55 3.90 -19.70 19.67
CA LEU A 55 5.28 -19.40 20.08
C LEU A 55 5.84 -18.18 19.35
N LYS A 56 5.54 -18.01 18.06
CA LYS A 56 5.91 -16.80 17.29
C LYS A 56 5.30 -15.56 17.94
N VAL A 57 4.01 -15.57 18.27
CA VAL A 57 3.32 -14.43 18.90
C VAL A 57 3.92 -14.09 20.26
N ILE A 58 4.18 -15.10 21.10
CA ILE A 58 4.82 -14.91 22.41
C ILE A 58 6.20 -14.28 22.24
N ARG A 59 7.02 -14.82 21.35
CA ARG A 59 8.36 -14.28 21.05
C ARG A 59 8.30 -12.83 20.59
N ASP A 60 7.39 -12.50 19.67
CA ASP A 60 7.25 -11.13 19.16
C ASP A 60 6.87 -10.14 20.28
N ASN A 61 5.99 -10.55 21.19
CA ASN A 61 5.61 -9.73 22.36
C ASN A 61 6.77 -9.58 23.35
N ILE A 62 7.55 -10.63 23.61
CA ILE A 62 8.75 -10.57 24.46
C ILE A 62 9.78 -9.61 23.86
N LEU A 63 9.99 -9.65 22.53
CA LEU A 63 10.89 -8.75 21.81
C LEU A 63 10.45 -7.29 21.97
N ILE A 64 9.17 -6.99 21.76
CA ILE A 64 8.63 -5.63 21.92
C ILE A 64 8.79 -5.15 23.37
N PHE A 65 8.49 -6.02 24.34
CA PHE A 65 8.56 -5.68 25.76
C PHE A 65 10.00 -5.45 26.24
N THR A 66 10.94 -6.26 25.76
CA THR A 66 12.36 -6.20 26.17
C THR A 66 13.11 -5.06 25.48
N THR A 67 12.64 -4.60 24.31
CA THR A 67 13.27 -3.50 23.57
C THR A 67 12.94 -2.15 24.20
N ARG A 68 13.88 -1.62 25.00
CA ARG A 68 13.76 -0.32 25.69
C ARG A 68 14.15 0.89 24.84
N ASP A 69 15.06 0.69 23.90
CA ASP A 69 15.57 1.73 23.01
C ASP A 69 14.51 2.12 21.96
N ASN A 70 14.12 3.40 21.93
CA ASN A 70 13.04 3.89 21.06
C ASN A 70 13.36 3.73 19.57
N GLN A 71 14.61 3.94 19.16
CA GLN A 71 15.02 3.79 17.76
C GLN A 71 14.92 2.32 17.31
N LYS A 72 15.42 1.39 18.13
CA LYS A 72 15.30 -0.05 17.89
C LYS A 72 13.84 -0.51 17.95
N LYS A 73 13.04 0.07 18.85
CA LYS A 73 11.63 -0.28 19.02
C LYS A 73 10.80 0.13 17.80
N ALA A 74 11.02 1.33 17.26
CA ALA A 74 10.38 1.79 16.03
C ALA A 74 10.71 0.85 14.84
N LYS A 75 11.99 0.48 14.67
CA LYS A 75 12.42 -0.49 13.64
C LYS A 75 11.79 -1.86 13.83
N LEU A 76 11.67 -2.32 15.08
CA LEU A 76 11.03 -3.59 15.39
C LEU A 76 9.53 -3.57 15.03
N TYR A 77 8.82 -2.49 15.37
CA TYR A 77 7.41 -2.33 14.98
C TYR A 77 7.23 -2.30 13.46
N LEU A 78 8.09 -1.58 12.73
CA LEU A 78 8.08 -1.59 11.26
C LEU A 78 8.25 -3.01 10.72
N HIS A 79 9.30 -3.71 11.15
CA HIS A 79 9.59 -5.06 10.70
C HIS A 79 8.44 -6.04 10.96
N LEU A 80 7.86 -5.99 12.16
CA LEU A 80 6.74 -6.85 12.53
C LEU A 80 5.48 -6.51 11.73
N SER A 81 5.23 -5.23 11.50
CA SER A 81 4.09 -4.75 10.72
C SER A 81 4.18 -5.17 9.24
N ASP A 82 5.33 -4.92 8.59
CA ASP A 82 5.57 -5.34 7.21
C ASP A 82 5.44 -6.88 7.06
N LYS A 83 5.89 -7.63 8.07
CA LYS A 83 5.76 -9.09 8.09
C LYS A 83 4.30 -9.53 8.19
N ASN A 84 3.47 -8.81 8.95
CA ASN A 84 2.03 -9.06 8.99
C ASN A 84 1.38 -8.78 7.63
N MET A 85 1.82 -7.74 6.89
CA MET A 85 1.36 -7.50 5.52
C MET A 85 1.68 -8.66 4.58
N SER A 86 2.91 -9.17 4.57
CA SER A 86 3.25 -10.36 3.80
C SER A 86 2.43 -11.59 4.21
N THR A 87 2.09 -11.69 5.50
CA THR A 87 1.27 -12.80 6.01
C THR A 87 -0.16 -12.69 5.50
N ALA A 88 -0.72 -11.48 5.46
CA ALA A 88 -2.04 -11.22 4.88
C ALA A 88 -2.07 -11.60 3.39
N ILE A 89 -1.03 -11.24 2.62
CA ILE A 89 -0.91 -11.64 1.19
C ILE A 89 -0.90 -13.16 1.05
N ALA A 90 -0.15 -13.89 1.89
CA ALA A 90 -0.11 -15.34 1.84
C ALA A 90 -1.49 -15.95 2.16
N LEU A 91 -2.16 -15.45 3.19
CA LEU A 91 -3.47 -15.95 3.63
C LEU A 91 -4.59 -15.68 2.62
N ILE A 92 -4.62 -14.49 2.01
CA ILE A 92 -5.64 -14.18 1.00
C ILE A 92 -5.44 -15.04 -0.25
N ASN A 93 -4.19 -15.35 -0.61
CA ASN A 93 -3.90 -16.28 -1.71
C ASN A 93 -4.30 -17.73 -1.38
N GLU A 94 -4.36 -18.11 -0.10
CA GLU A 94 -4.89 -19.39 0.38
C GLU A 94 -6.43 -19.39 0.54
N GLY A 95 -7.11 -18.27 0.25
CA GLY A 95 -8.56 -18.13 0.45
C GLY A 95 -8.99 -17.96 1.91
N LYS A 96 -8.05 -17.69 2.82
CA LYS A 96 -8.33 -17.47 4.25
C LYS A 96 -8.59 -15.99 4.52
N GLU A 97 -9.68 -15.47 3.96
CA GLU A 97 -10.04 -14.04 3.96
C GLU A 97 -10.02 -13.42 5.36
N GLN A 98 -10.78 -13.99 6.30
CA GLN A 98 -10.88 -13.48 7.67
C GLN A 98 -9.52 -13.47 8.39
N ALA A 99 -8.70 -14.50 8.18
CA ALA A 99 -7.35 -14.53 8.75
C ALA A 99 -6.45 -13.47 8.13
N ALA A 100 -6.58 -13.18 6.83
CA ALA A 100 -5.85 -12.12 6.16
C ALA A 100 -6.23 -10.74 6.71
N ILE A 101 -7.53 -10.46 6.87
CA ILE A 101 -8.04 -9.22 7.45
C ILE A 101 -7.49 -9.00 8.87
N GLU A 102 -7.46 -10.04 9.71
CA GLU A 102 -6.89 -9.94 11.05
C GLU A 102 -5.37 -9.66 11.04
N GLN A 103 -4.63 -10.16 10.04
CA GLN A 103 -3.23 -9.80 9.86
C GLN A 103 -3.06 -8.34 9.42
N LEU A 104 -3.92 -7.83 8.52
CA LEU A 104 -3.89 -6.42 8.12
C LEU A 104 -4.18 -5.49 9.32
N LYS A 105 -5.22 -5.78 10.10
CA LYS A 105 -5.53 -5.05 11.35
C LYS A 105 -4.34 -5.01 12.30
N THR A 106 -3.66 -6.15 12.46
CA THR A 106 -2.48 -6.25 13.32
C THR A 106 -1.31 -5.44 12.77
N ALA A 107 -1.11 -5.46 11.45
CA ALA A 107 -0.09 -4.68 10.78
C ALA A 107 -0.31 -3.17 11.01
N GLU A 108 -1.48 -2.64 10.66
CA GLU A 108 -1.80 -1.21 10.79
C GLU A 108 -1.73 -0.74 12.25
N ARG A 109 -2.26 -1.53 13.19
CA ARG A 109 -2.15 -1.22 14.63
C ARG A 109 -0.69 -1.09 15.08
N ARG A 110 0.20 -1.98 14.61
CA ARG A 110 1.64 -1.92 14.94
C ARG A 110 2.31 -0.73 14.26
N PHE A 111 1.93 -0.41 13.03
CA PHE A 111 2.48 0.71 12.28
C PHE A 111 2.13 2.05 12.93
N LEU A 112 0.89 2.22 13.40
CA LEU A 112 0.42 3.41 14.13
C LEU A 112 1.15 3.68 15.45
N LEU A 113 1.86 2.70 16.01
CA LEU A 113 2.69 2.91 17.21
C LEU A 113 4.05 3.55 16.89
N ILE A 114 4.46 3.61 15.62
CA ILE A 114 5.77 4.13 15.23
C ILE A 114 5.85 5.66 15.41
N PRO A 115 4.91 6.49 14.90
CA PRO A 115 4.99 7.94 15.06
C PRO A 115 5.16 8.44 16.50
N PRO A 116 4.37 7.98 17.51
CA PRO A 116 4.56 8.45 18.89
C PRO A 116 5.92 8.03 19.48
N ILE A 117 6.48 6.89 19.07
CA ILE A 117 7.82 6.46 19.50
C ILE A 117 8.90 7.37 18.90
N LEU A 118 8.75 7.77 17.64
CA LEU A 118 9.66 8.71 16.99
C LEU A 118 9.59 10.11 17.59
N GLN A 119 8.38 10.57 17.94
CA GLN A 119 8.19 11.83 18.64
C GLN A 119 8.86 11.80 20.02
N GLU A 120 8.69 10.71 20.78
CA GLU A 120 9.34 10.54 22.08
C GLU A 120 10.87 10.52 21.94
N LEU A 121 11.41 9.83 20.94
CA LEU A 121 12.84 9.85 20.65
C LEU A 121 13.36 11.28 20.39
N LYS A 122 12.62 12.08 19.59
CA LYS A 122 12.94 13.48 19.29
C LYS A 122 12.89 14.34 20.56
N ASN A 123 11.89 14.13 21.42
CA ASN A 123 11.76 14.83 22.71
C ASN A 123 12.93 14.51 23.67
N GLN A 124 13.49 13.31 23.58
CA GLN A 124 14.66 12.88 24.34
C GLN A 124 15.99 13.38 23.74
N GLY A 125 15.94 14.19 22.68
CA GLY A 125 17.13 14.69 21.97
C GLY A 125 17.79 13.65 21.07
N GLY A 126 17.13 12.51 20.83
CA GLY A 126 17.59 11.50 19.89
C GLY A 126 17.19 11.83 18.46
N GLU A 127 17.91 11.25 17.50
CA GLU A 127 17.64 11.38 16.07
C GLU A 127 17.45 10.01 15.42
N TYR A 128 16.71 10.01 14.31
CA TYR A 128 16.55 8.84 13.46
C TYR A 128 17.19 9.11 12.10
N ALA A 129 17.70 8.05 11.47
CA ALA A 129 18.32 8.18 10.15
C ALA A 129 17.28 8.62 9.11
N SER A 130 17.63 9.55 8.24
CA SER A 130 16.76 10.00 7.14
C SER A 130 16.30 8.83 6.26
N ALA A 131 17.19 7.86 6.00
CA ALA A 131 16.87 6.63 5.30
C ALA A 131 15.71 5.86 5.97
N PHE A 132 15.64 5.85 7.30
CA PHE A 132 14.55 5.17 8.01
C PHE A 132 13.19 5.85 7.81
N ILE A 133 13.15 7.17 7.64
CA ILE A 133 11.90 7.89 7.32
C ILE A 133 11.44 7.59 5.90
N VAL A 134 12.39 7.48 4.96
CA VAL A 134 12.10 7.04 3.60
C VAL A 134 11.52 5.62 3.61
N ASP A 135 12.13 4.70 4.36
CA ASP A 135 11.64 3.33 4.52
C ASP A 135 10.20 3.30 5.08
N LEU A 136 9.91 4.11 6.10
CA LEU A 136 8.56 4.21 6.69
C LEU A 136 7.53 4.73 5.68
N SER A 137 7.88 5.74 4.88
CA SER A 137 7.00 6.27 3.84
C SER A 137 6.73 5.22 2.76
N GLN A 138 7.78 4.52 2.32
CA GLN A 138 7.65 3.47 1.31
C GLN A 138 6.87 2.25 1.83
N SER A 139 7.13 1.82 3.06
CA SER A 139 6.35 0.76 3.73
C SER A 139 4.87 1.15 3.85
N ASN A 140 4.56 2.38 4.28
CA ASN A 140 3.17 2.84 4.38
C ASN A 140 2.45 2.84 3.02
N GLN A 141 3.12 3.27 1.95
CA GLN A 141 2.58 3.16 0.60
C GLN A 141 2.40 1.69 0.19
N LYS A 142 3.33 0.81 0.57
CA LYS A 142 3.21 -0.63 0.30
C LYS A 142 2.04 -1.27 1.03
N HIS A 143 1.81 -0.88 2.28
CA HIS A 143 0.65 -1.29 3.07
C HIS A 143 -0.66 -0.95 2.36
N ARG A 144 -0.78 0.29 1.85
CA ARG A 144 -1.93 0.72 1.05
C ARG A 144 -2.15 -0.19 -0.16
N GLU A 145 -1.09 -0.50 -0.90
CA GLU A 145 -1.18 -1.44 -2.04
C GLU A 145 -1.70 -2.83 -1.61
N VAL A 146 -1.24 -3.33 -0.47
CA VAL A 146 -1.65 -4.65 0.05
C VAL A 146 -3.11 -4.63 0.50
N ILE A 147 -3.56 -3.57 1.18
CA ILE A 147 -4.96 -3.42 1.58
C ILE A 147 -5.86 -3.38 0.34
N ILE A 148 -5.50 -2.59 -0.67
CA ILE A 148 -6.23 -2.53 -1.96
C ILE A 148 -6.26 -3.90 -2.66
N LEU A 149 -5.14 -4.64 -2.63
CA LEU A 149 -5.09 -6.00 -3.18
C LEU A 149 -6.09 -6.92 -2.48
N VAL A 150 -6.22 -6.81 -1.16
CA VAL A 150 -7.16 -7.63 -0.38
C VAL A 150 -8.61 -7.20 -0.64
N ILE A 151 -8.90 -5.89 -0.75
CA ILE A 151 -10.22 -5.38 -1.14
C ILE A 151 -10.68 -6.03 -2.45
N GLY A 152 -9.80 -6.13 -3.44
CA GLY A 152 -10.12 -6.75 -4.73
C GLY A 152 -10.35 -8.27 -4.70
N LYS A 153 -10.22 -8.93 -3.54
CA LYS A 153 -10.31 -10.39 -3.38
C LYS A 153 -11.32 -10.85 -2.32
N VAL A 154 -11.88 -9.96 -1.52
CA VAL A 154 -12.83 -10.31 -0.44
C VAL A 154 -14.28 -10.07 -0.86
N THR A 155 -15.21 -10.60 -0.08
CA THR A 155 -16.66 -10.30 -0.22
C THR A 155 -17.04 -8.89 0.22
N GLU A 156 -18.18 -8.38 -0.28
CA GLU A 156 -18.66 -7.02 0.02
C GLU A 156 -18.83 -6.73 1.51
N SER A 157 -19.14 -7.73 2.35
CA SER A 157 -19.36 -7.53 3.79
C SER A 157 -18.12 -7.12 4.56
N ASP A 158 -16.92 -7.35 4.01
CA ASP A 158 -15.64 -7.03 4.65
C ASP A 158 -15.04 -5.71 4.16
N ILE A 159 -15.67 -5.03 3.18
CA ILE A 159 -15.14 -3.80 2.58
C ILE A 159 -15.06 -2.66 3.60
N ASP A 160 -16.10 -2.46 4.41
CA ASP A 160 -16.11 -1.39 5.44
C ASP A 160 -14.92 -1.49 6.40
N VAL A 161 -14.53 -2.73 6.77
CA VAL A 161 -13.38 -2.98 7.64
C VAL A 161 -12.07 -2.61 6.94
N LEU A 162 -11.96 -2.90 5.64
CA LEU A 162 -10.76 -2.59 4.86
C LEU A 162 -10.63 -1.09 4.55
N ASP A 163 -11.75 -0.39 4.40
CA ASP A 163 -11.78 1.07 4.28
C ASP A 163 -11.28 1.74 5.57
N GLU A 164 -11.70 1.24 6.74
CA GLU A 164 -11.14 1.69 8.03
C GLU A 164 -9.61 1.50 8.08
N LEU A 165 -9.08 0.41 7.52
CA LEU A 165 -7.63 0.19 7.45
C LEU A 165 -6.93 1.17 6.50
N LEU A 166 -7.57 1.58 5.41
CA LEU A 166 -7.04 2.62 4.52
C LEU A 166 -7.03 4.00 5.22
N GLU A 167 -8.03 4.29 6.04
CA GLU A 167 -8.05 5.50 6.86
C GLU A 167 -6.92 5.48 7.90
N GLN A 168 -6.73 4.34 8.59
CA GLN A 168 -5.62 4.16 9.53
C GLN A 168 -4.25 4.33 8.86
N ASN A 169 -4.08 3.77 7.66
CA ASN A 169 -2.87 3.92 6.86
C ASN A 169 -2.59 5.40 6.51
N THR A 170 -3.63 6.12 6.08
CA THR A 170 -3.56 7.55 5.73
C THR A 170 -3.22 8.38 6.96
N LYS A 171 -3.86 8.11 8.10
CA LYS A 171 -3.55 8.75 9.39
C LYS A 171 -2.10 8.52 9.80
N ALA A 172 -1.57 7.31 9.61
CA ALA A 172 -0.18 7.02 9.93
C ALA A 172 0.78 7.85 9.05
N GLU A 173 0.47 8.00 7.76
CA GLU A 173 1.23 8.84 6.83
C GLU A 173 1.27 10.31 7.28
N GLU A 174 0.13 10.86 7.70
CA GLU A 174 0.03 12.22 8.21
C GLU A 174 0.85 12.43 9.49
N LEU A 175 0.76 11.48 10.43
CA LEU A 175 1.54 11.51 11.67
C LEU A 175 3.04 11.46 11.39
N LEU A 176 3.48 10.65 10.40
CA LEU A 176 4.88 10.59 9.99
C LEU A 176 5.36 11.91 9.40
N LYS A 177 4.55 12.58 8.56
CA LYS A 177 4.88 13.91 8.00
C LYS A 177 5.04 14.96 9.09
N ASN A 178 4.21 14.92 10.12
CA ASN A 178 4.27 15.85 11.25
C ASN A 178 5.45 15.59 12.20
N THR A 179 6.08 14.42 12.10
CA THR A 179 7.21 14.04 12.98
C THR A 179 8.56 14.49 12.42
N GLN A 180 8.65 14.75 11.11
CA GLN A 180 9.82 15.31 10.41
C GLN A 180 10.05 16.75 10.88
#